data_AF-A0A350XSS4-F1
#
_entry.id   AF-A0A350XSS4-F1
#
_cell.length_a   1.000
_cell.length_b   1.000
_cell.length_c   1.000
_cell.angle_alpha   90.00
_cell.angle_beta   90.00
_cell.angle_gamma   90.00
#
_symmetry.space_group_name_H-M   'P 1'
#
loop_
_entity.id
_entity.type
_entity.pdbx_description
1 polymer ?
#
loop_
_entity_poly.entity_id
_entity_poly.type
_entity_poly.pdbx_seq_one_letter_code
_entity_poly.pdbx_strand_id
1 'polypeptide(L)'
;CSIQQEWIRLGTAGWPDPTYGANNKPVRGLGVDMPAFGTQLSADQIAAVALYERVAFGGQDLEAAKADCVGTGGETATETTVPAG
;
A
#
# COMPACT_ATOMS: atom_id res chain seq x y z
N CYS A 1 3.38 3.38 -6.86
CA CYS A 1 2.04 2.89 -6.49
C CYS A 1 1.47 3.58 -5.24
N SER A 2 1.83 4.84 -4.99
CA SER A 2 1.39 5.62 -3.81
C SER A 2 -0.14 5.69 -3.66
N ILE A 3 -0.87 5.90 -4.75
CA ILE A 3 -2.35 5.89 -4.78
C ILE A 3 -2.92 4.56 -4.24
N GLN A 4 -2.32 3.41 -4.58
CA GLN A 4 -2.77 2.11 -4.10
C GLN A 4 -2.54 1.97 -2.58
N GLN A 5 -1.39 2.44 -2.10
CA GLN A 5 -1.06 2.44 -0.68
C GLN A 5 -2.00 3.34 0.12
N GLU A 6 -2.34 4.50 -0.42
CA GLU A 6 -3.31 5.41 0.17
C GLU A 6 -4.72 4.79 0.23
N TRP A 7 -5.12 4.07 -0.82
CA TRP A 7 -6.39 3.34 -0.85
C TRP A 7 -6.44 2.26 0.23
N ILE A 8 -5.38 1.45 0.36
CA ILE A 8 -5.25 0.44 1.42
C ILE A 8 -5.28 1.09 2.82
N ARG A 9 -4.64 2.25 2.97
CA ARG A 9 -4.58 2.98 4.24
C ARG A 9 -5.95 3.51 4.67
N LEU A 10 -6.67 4.16 3.77
CA LEU A 10 -7.88 4.92 4.07
C LEU A 10 -9.17 4.10 3.94
N GLY A 11 -9.17 3.09 3.07
CA GLY A 11 -10.37 2.33 2.71
C GLY A 11 -11.48 3.20 2.14
N THR A 12 -12.66 2.60 1.97
CA THR A 12 -13.85 3.27 1.40
C THR A 12 -14.32 4.46 2.24
N ALA A 13 -14.20 4.39 3.56
CA ALA A 13 -14.71 5.43 4.46
C ALA A 13 -13.85 6.71 4.46
N GLY A 14 -12.53 6.56 4.29
CA GLY A 14 -11.58 7.67 4.35
C GLY A 14 -11.15 8.23 3.00
N TRP A 15 -11.56 7.60 1.89
CA TRP A 15 -11.14 8.02 0.56
C TRP A 15 -11.79 9.36 0.13
N PRO A 16 -11.01 10.33 -0.37
CA PRO A 16 -11.51 11.68 -0.63
C PRO A 16 -12.30 11.83 -1.93
N ASP A 17 -12.04 10.95 -2.91
CA ASP A 17 -12.59 11.07 -4.27
C ASP A 17 -13.81 10.16 -4.49
N PRO A 18 -14.66 10.42 -5.50
CA PRO A 18 -15.78 9.53 -5.82
C PRO A 18 -15.35 8.20 -6.46
N THR A 19 -14.12 8.13 -6.99
CA THR A 19 -13.57 6.97 -7.69
C THR A 19 -12.14 6.65 -7.26
N TYR A 20 -11.71 5.40 -7.47
CA TYR A 20 -10.36 4.93 -7.17
C TYR A 20 -9.79 4.03 -8.28
N GLY A 21 -8.47 3.83 -8.23
CA GLY A 21 -7.73 2.93 -9.12
C GLY A 21 -7.67 3.38 -10.58
N ALA A 22 -6.88 2.65 -11.39
CA ALA A 22 -6.61 3.00 -12.80
C ALA A 22 -7.86 2.97 -13.70
N ASN A 23 -8.92 2.29 -13.28
CA ASN A 23 -10.16 2.12 -14.03
C ASN A 23 -11.31 3.01 -13.53
N ASN A 24 -11.03 4.01 -12.69
CA ASN A 24 -12.03 4.92 -12.10
C ASN A 24 -13.23 4.19 -11.47
N LYS A 25 -12.95 3.16 -10.66
CA LYS A 25 -14.00 2.40 -9.99
C LYS A 25 -14.70 3.27 -8.95
N PRO A 26 -16.05 3.28 -8.88
CA PRO A 26 -16.76 4.00 -7.83
C PRO A 26 -16.43 3.44 -6.44
N VAL A 27 -16.16 4.32 -5.48
CA VAL A 27 -15.75 3.97 -4.10
C VAL A 27 -16.84 3.23 -3.31
N ARG A 28 -18.11 3.46 -3.66
CA ARG A 28 -19.31 2.83 -3.07
C ARG A 28 -20.18 2.14 -4.13
N GLY A 29 -19.55 1.42 -5.06
CA GLY A 29 -20.22 0.69 -6.14
C GLY A 29 -20.87 -0.63 -5.69
N LEU A 30 -21.06 -1.57 -6.63
CA LEU A 30 -21.59 -2.93 -6.39
C LEU A 30 -20.68 -3.85 -5.55
N GLY A 31 -19.65 -3.30 -4.90
CA GLY A 31 -18.65 -4.05 -4.14
C GLY A 31 -18.84 -3.94 -2.62
N VAL A 32 -18.06 -4.71 -1.88
CA VAL A 32 -17.93 -4.58 -0.42
C VAL A 32 -17.09 -3.34 -0.12
N ASP A 33 -17.50 -2.53 0.87
CA ASP A 33 -16.70 -1.41 1.36
C ASP A 33 -15.31 -1.91 1.77
N MET A 34 -14.25 -1.32 1.21
CA MET A 34 -12.89 -1.66 1.58
C MET A 34 -12.61 -1.15 3.00
N PRO A 35 -12.17 -2.02 3.93
CA PRO A 35 -11.73 -1.59 5.25
C PRO A 35 -10.49 -0.69 5.15
N ALA A 36 -10.35 0.21 6.12
CA ALA A 36 -9.14 1.01 6.28
C ALA A 36 -8.10 0.23 7.09
N PHE A 37 -6.90 0.02 6.54
CA PHE A 37 -5.83 -0.73 7.22
C PHE A 37 -4.76 0.15 7.85
N GLY A 38 -4.87 1.48 7.74
CA GLY A 38 -3.85 2.43 8.20
C GLY A 38 -3.55 2.42 9.70
N THR A 39 -4.42 1.84 10.52
CA THR A 39 -4.19 1.65 11.97
C THR A 39 -3.76 0.24 12.32
N GLN A 40 -3.83 -0.70 11.38
CA GLN A 40 -3.53 -2.12 11.57
C GLN A 40 -2.17 -2.50 10.99
N LEU A 41 -1.73 -1.80 9.94
CA LEU A 41 -0.51 -2.08 9.20
C LEU A 41 0.44 -0.89 9.24
N SER A 42 1.75 -1.16 9.34
CA SER A 42 2.79 -0.15 9.14
C SER A 42 2.87 0.31 7.68
N ALA A 43 3.58 1.41 7.42
CA ALA A 43 3.81 1.88 6.06
C ALA A 43 4.48 0.81 5.18
N ASP A 44 5.46 0.08 5.71
CA ASP A 44 6.15 -0.98 4.98
C ASP A 44 5.22 -2.17 4.68
N GLN A 45 4.35 -2.53 5.63
CA GLN A 45 3.36 -3.57 5.41
C GLN A 45 2.33 -3.16 4.36
N ILE A 46 1.90 -1.88 4.34
CA ILE A 46 1.02 -1.35 3.30
C ILE A 46 1.72 -1.37 1.94
N ALA A 47 3.01 -1.00 1.87
CA ALA A 47 3.81 -1.08 0.65
C ALA A 47 3.95 -2.52 0.15
N ALA A 48 4.13 -3.49 1.05
CA ALA A 48 4.19 -4.91 0.73
C ALA A 48 2.85 -5.45 0.20
N VAL A 49 1.72 -5.05 0.79
CA VAL A 49 0.38 -5.38 0.28
C VAL A 49 0.18 -4.81 -1.11
N ALA A 50 0.50 -3.52 -1.31
CA ALA A 50 0.36 -2.88 -2.61
C ALA A 50 1.25 -3.55 -3.69
N LEU A 51 2.48 -3.94 -3.34
CA LEU A 51 3.36 -4.71 -4.22
C LEU A 51 2.76 -6.06 -4.59
N TYR A 52 2.28 -6.81 -3.60
CA TYR A 52 1.64 -8.11 -3.82
C TYR A 52 0.44 -7.96 -4.75
N GLU A 53 -0.44 -6.98 -4.53
CA GLU A 53 -1.60 -6.76 -5.38
C GLU A 53 -1.23 -6.39 -6.82
N ARG A 54 -0.19 -5.58 -7.01
CA ARG A 54 0.30 -5.21 -8.35
C ARG A 54 0.80 -6.39 -9.15
N VAL A 55 1.47 -7.34 -8.49
CA VAL A 55 2.02 -8.53 -9.14
C VAL A 55 0.94 -9.60 -9.29
N ALA A 56 0.32 -10.01 -8.18
CA ALA A 56 -0.60 -11.15 -8.14
C ALA A 56 -1.94 -10.88 -8.85
N PHE A 57 -2.44 -9.65 -8.81
CA PHE A 57 -3.74 -9.29 -9.41
C PHE A 57 -3.60 -8.33 -10.60
N GLY A 58 -2.60 -7.45 -10.57
CA GLY A 58 -2.33 -6.51 -11.67
C GLY A 58 -1.51 -7.09 -12.81
N GLY A 59 -0.83 -8.24 -12.61
CA GLY A 59 0.02 -8.86 -13.61
C GLY A 59 1.28 -8.05 -13.96
N GLN A 60 1.64 -7.06 -13.13
CA GLN A 60 2.84 -6.28 -13.32
C GLN A 60 4.08 -7.12 -13.01
N ASP A 61 5.15 -6.93 -13.77
CA ASP A 61 6.45 -7.52 -13.46
C ASP A 61 6.92 -7.15 -12.05
N LEU A 62 7.55 -8.09 -11.35
CA LEU A 62 7.95 -7.93 -9.95
C LEU A 62 8.95 -6.79 -9.77
N GLU A 63 9.96 -6.67 -10.62
CA GLU A 63 10.99 -5.64 -10.48
C GLU A 63 10.42 -4.26 -10.82
N ALA A 64 9.58 -4.18 -11.86
CA ALA A 64 8.82 -2.96 -12.15
C ALA A 64 7.89 -2.57 -10.99
N ALA A 65 7.22 -3.53 -10.35
CA ALA A 65 6.35 -3.29 -9.21
C ALA A 65 7.10 -2.88 -7.94
N LYS A 66 8.28 -3.44 -7.67
CA LYS A 66 9.13 -3.00 -6.56
C LYS A 66 9.58 -1.56 -6.74
N ALA A 67 10.04 -1.18 -7.93
CA ALA A 67 10.45 0.19 -8.23
C ALA A 67 9.32 1.21 -8.04
N ASP A 68 8.07 0.80 -8.31
CA ASP A 68 6.89 1.64 -8.16
C ASP A 68 6.35 1.66 -6.71
N CYS A 69 6.40 0.53 -5.99
CA CYS A 69 5.77 0.39 -4.66
C CYS A 69 6.69 0.58 -3.47
N VAL A 70 7.96 0.27 -3.62
CA VAL A 70 8.94 0.38 -2.55
C VAL A 70 9.88 1.49 -2.97
N GLY A 71 9.52 2.72 -2.58
CA GLY A 71 10.43 3.86 -2.71
C GLY A 71 11.70 3.59 -1.90
N THR A 72 12.86 4.04 -2.39
CA THR A 72 14.18 3.86 -1.79
C THR A 72 14.37 4.66 -0.48
N GLY A 73 13.47 4.49 0.49
CA GLY A 73 13.48 5.23 1.74
C GLY A 73 12.86 4.40 2.84
N GLY A 74 13.69 3.69 3.60
CA GLY A 74 13.24 3.19 4.89
C GLY A 74 13.90 1.97 5.48
N GLU A 75 14.94 1.36 4.89
CA GLU A 75 15.90 0.62 5.71
C GLU A 75 16.71 1.65 6.51
N THR A 76 16.10 2.25 7.53
CA THR A 76 16.89 2.62 8.69
C THR A 76 17.02 1.34 9.47
N ALA A 77 18.00 0.52 9.04
CA ALA A 77 18.70 -0.34 9.98
C ALA A 77 19.25 0.58 11.07
N THR A 78 18.42 0.87 12.06
CA THR A 78 18.94 1.25 13.37
C THR A 78 19.38 -0.09 13.94
N GLU A 79 20.57 -0.52 13.50
CA GLU A 79 21.43 -1.37 14.29
C GLU A 79 21.45 -0.75 15.68
N THR A 80 20.63 -1.32 16.57
CA THR A 80 20.73 -1.02 17.98
C THR A 80 22.04 -1.66 18.40
N THR A 81 23.14 -0.91 18.28
CA THR A 81 24.34 -1.20 19.04
C THR A 81 23.89 -1.18 20.50
N VAL A 82 23.69 -2.37 21.07
CA VAL A 82 23.50 -2.55 22.51
C VAL A 82 24.86 -2.33 23.14
N PRO A 83 25.12 -1.26 23.92
CA PRO A 83 26.30 -1.26 24.76
C PRO A 83 25.94 -2.03 26.04
N ALA A 84 26.72 -3.06 26.37
CA ALA A 84 27.30 -3.22 27.70
C ALA A 84 27.86 -4.64 27.88
N GLY A 85 29.12 -4.67 28.31
CA GLY A 85 29.89 -5.81 28.74
C GLY A 85 31.33 -5.37 28.94
#